data_AF-A0A945FGC3-F1
#
_entry.id   AF-A0A945FGC3-F1
#
_cell.length_a   1.000
_cell.length_b   1.000
_cell.length_c   1.000
_cell.angle_alpha   90.00
_cell.angle_beta   90.00
_cell.angle_gamma   90.00
#
_symmetry.space_group_name_H-M   'P 1'
#
loop_
_entity.id
_entity.type
_entity.pdbx_description
1 polymer ?
#
loop_
_entity_poly.entity_id
_entity_poly.type
_entity_poly.pdbx_seq_one_letter_code
_entity_poly.pdbx_strand_id
1 'polypeptide(L)'
;EIAYTFRKSKPLDYLLITQENVGGLWNNVPRNLLTLSPGQWMEFGYYPLAQHAQEQNIDIDVNDLIIKRDLINYYHTIPKRFEQTNHIHTEECVTRIEPHEKGFLVTSQDLSGQTTHQYTCKYLIYAVGQRCQLRTLGVPGDNLPIVSNNYEHFSNYPGQQIIVVGGGRSADWAATELHDAGRHVHYVMRQPFDVHWRLITDSRYGLPYYARIADLIETKSPRFNTLYNTQIQKVEENGRVTLNTQGREHTLQADHIITEIGGSADYSLIQGFKPGLTFVEKHDAYRFQVNQVASHAHSHESVNIPNFYPGGYLAQGIGLVVFAMHGTTYAIAGDIMQKEGLL
;
A
#
# COMPACT_ATOMS: atom_id res chain seq x y z
N GLU A 1 30.00 4.19 12.55
CA GLU A 1 29.75 5.01 11.36
C GLU A 1 29.21 4.13 10.24
N ILE A 2 27.98 4.35 9.79
CA ILE A 2 27.55 3.84 8.48
C ILE A 2 27.99 4.91 7.47
N ALA A 3 29.04 4.58 6.72
CA ALA A 3 29.81 5.53 5.92
C ALA A 3 29.22 5.71 4.52
N TYR A 4 28.12 6.46 4.41
CA TYR A 4 27.69 7.04 3.13
C TYR A 4 27.76 8.56 3.23
N THR A 5 28.65 9.19 2.46
CA THR A 5 28.66 10.64 2.32
C THR A 5 27.73 11.02 1.17
N PHE A 6 26.59 11.64 1.49
CA PHE A 6 25.72 12.19 0.47
C PHE A 6 26.42 13.35 -0.25
N ARG A 7 26.47 13.30 -1.58
CA ARG A 7 26.98 14.38 -2.43
C ARG A 7 25.90 14.76 -3.42
N LYS A 8 25.54 16.04 -3.43
CA LYS A 8 24.65 16.59 -4.44
C LYS A 8 25.43 16.79 -5.74
N SER A 9 24.99 16.14 -6.81
CA SER A 9 25.44 16.38 -8.17
C SER A 9 24.40 17.17 -8.96
N LYS A 10 24.76 17.65 -10.15
CA LYS A 10 23.78 18.20 -11.08
C LYS A 10 22.82 17.06 -11.48
N PRO A 11 21.51 17.15 -11.21
CA PRO A 11 20.59 16.10 -11.56
C PRO A 11 20.32 16.10 -13.06
N LEU A 12 19.82 14.98 -13.58
CA LEU A 12 19.04 14.98 -14.82
C LEU A 12 17.77 15.82 -14.63
N ASP A 13 17.10 16.20 -15.70
CA ASP A 13 15.77 16.79 -15.58
C ASP A 13 14.76 15.70 -15.21
N TYR A 14 13.95 15.92 -14.17
CA TYR A 14 12.94 14.97 -13.70
C TYR A 14 11.76 15.70 -13.05
N LEU A 15 10.64 14.99 -13.06
CA LEU A 15 9.40 15.40 -12.43
C LEU A 15 8.72 14.15 -11.84
N LEU A 16 8.29 14.25 -10.59
CA LEU A 16 7.42 13.29 -9.93
C LEU A 16 6.00 13.84 -9.94
N ILE A 17 5.05 13.06 -10.45
CA ILE A 17 3.62 13.40 -10.46
C ILE A 17 2.90 12.40 -9.54
N THR A 18 2.08 12.91 -8.61
CA THR A 18 1.34 12.10 -7.66
C THR A 18 -0.01 12.73 -7.33
N GLN A 19 -1.05 11.90 -7.25
CA GLN A 19 -2.38 12.32 -6.83
C GLN A 19 -2.46 12.59 -5.32
N GLU A 20 -1.53 12.02 -4.54
CA GLU A 20 -1.45 12.16 -3.09
C GLU A 20 -0.38 13.16 -2.67
N ASN A 21 -0.50 13.70 -1.46
CA ASN A 21 0.60 14.40 -0.79
C ASN A 21 1.85 13.50 -0.67
N VAL A 22 3.00 14.13 -0.48
CA VAL A 22 4.27 13.42 -0.20
C VAL A 22 4.05 12.39 0.92
N GLY A 23 4.61 11.19 0.75
CA GLY A 23 4.34 10.03 1.62
C GLY A 23 3.21 9.12 1.11
N GLY A 24 2.43 9.57 0.13
CA GLY A 24 1.42 8.75 -0.56
C GLY A 24 0.43 8.11 0.42
N LEU A 25 0.22 6.80 0.26
CA LEU A 25 -0.65 5.98 1.12
C LEU A 25 -0.43 6.17 2.63
N TRP A 26 0.79 6.51 3.06
CA TRP A 26 1.10 6.70 4.49
C TRP A 26 0.36 7.89 5.12
N ASN A 27 -0.17 8.82 4.31
CA ASN A 27 -1.05 9.89 4.78
C ASN A 27 -2.42 9.35 5.25
N ASN A 28 -2.82 8.17 4.80
CA ASN A 28 -4.18 7.63 4.95
C ASN A 28 -4.22 6.28 5.70
N VAL A 29 -3.21 6.00 6.52
CA VAL A 29 -3.15 4.76 7.33
C VAL A 29 -3.96 4.89 8.63
N PRO A 30 -4.44 3.77 9.20
CA PRO A 30 -5.10 3.80 10.50
C PRO A 30 -4.23 4.43 11.58
N ARG A 31 -4.84 5.19 12.49
CA ARG A 31 -4.11 6.08 13.42
C ARG A 31 -3.11 5.37 14.31
N ASN A 32 -3.44 4.15 14.72
CA ASN A 32 -2.64 3.37 15.66
C ASN A 32 -1.82 2.29 14.96
N LEU A 33 -1.91 2.16 13.63
CA LEU A 33 -1.26 1.09 12.88
C LEU A 33 0.26 1.17 13.01
N LEU A 34 0.86 0.13 13.59
CA LEU A 34 2.31 0.01 13.70
C LEU A 34 2.98 -0.29 12.35
N THR A 35 4.29 -0.11 12.27
CA THR A 35 5.12 -0.71 11.21
C THR A 35 5.18 -2.24 11.38
N LEU A 36 5.73 -2.92 10.37
CA LEU A 36 5.96 -4.38 10.41
C LEU A 36 7.44 -4.71 10.63
N SER A 37 8.26 -3.68 10.78
CA SER A 37 9.70 -3.72 10.91
C SER A 37 10.14 -2.50 11.69
N PRO A 38 11.34 -2.53 12.30
CA PRO A 38 11.91 -1.39 13.00
C PRO A 38 11.85 -0.08 12.19
N GLY A 39 11.73 1.04 12.88
CA GLY A 39 11.75 2.38 12.29
C GLY A 39 12.90 2.64 11.33
N GLN A 40 14.11 2.23 11.69
CA GLN A 40 15.31 2.37 10.87
C GLN A 40 15.23 1.62 9.53
N TRP A 41 14.29 0.69 9.31
CA TRP A 41 14.09 0.08 7.99
C TRP A 41 13.22 0.93 7.07
N MET A 42 12.59 1.97 7.60
CA MET A 42 11.71 2.91 6.88
C MET A 42 12.45 4.17 6.43
N GLU A 43 13.73 4.31 6.78
CA GLU A 43 14.54 5.50 6.50
C GLU A 43 15.14 5.48 5.09
N PHE A 44 15.51 6.66 4.60
CA PHE A 44 16.42 6.83 3.49
C PHE A 44 17.86 6.67 3.98
N GLY A 45 18.67 5.90 3.25
CA GLY A 45 20.07 5.66 3.63
C GLY A 45 20.94 6.92 3.73
N TYR A 46 20.50 8.03 3.14
CA TYR A 46 21.17 9.34 3.20
C TYR A 46 20.61 10.27 4.30
N TYR A 47 19.55 9.89 4.99
CA TYR A 47 18.98 10.66 6.09
C TYR A 47 18.38 9.73 7.15
N PRO A 48 19.21 9.19 8.05
CA PRO A 48 18.74 8.25 9.05
C PRO A 48 17.61 8.82 9.92
N LEU A 49 16.66 7.96 10.32
CA LEU A 49 15.51 8.36 11.13
C LEU A 49 15.97 8.88 12.51
N ALA A 50 17.05 8.32 13.07
CA ALA A 50 17.61 8.78 14.34
C ALA A 50 18.16 10.21 14.24
N GLN A 51 18.76 10.57 13.10
CA GLN A 51 19.20 11.94 12.84
C GLN A 51 18.00 12.89 12.76
N HIS A 52 16.94 12.50 12.05
CA HIS A 52 15.71 13.29 11.98
C HIS A 52 15.10 13.51 13.37
N ALA A 53 14.99 12.45 14.17
CA ALA A 53 14.45 12.52 15.52
C ALA A 53 15.23 13.49 16.40
N GLN A 54 16.57 13.42 16.36
CA GLN A 54 17.44 14.36 17.07
C GLN A 54 17.24 15.81 16.60
N GLU A 55 17.20 16.03 15.27
CA GLU A 55 17.03 17.37 14.70
C GLU A 55 15.66 18.00 15.02
N GLN A 56 14.62 17.18 15.22
CA GLN A 56 13.25 17.62 15.49
C GLN A 56 12.85 17.50 16.97
N ASN A 57 13.75 17.06 17.86
CA ASN A 57 13.45 16.75 19.27
C ASN A 57 12.26 15.79 19.45
N ILE A 58 12.22 14.74 18.63
CA ILE A 58 11.21 13.67 18.71
C ILE A 58 11.79 12.53 19.54
N ASP A 59 11.08 12.12 20.59
CA ASP A 59 11.43 10.95 21.40
C ASP A 59 10.91 9.67 20.71
N ILE A 60 11.81 8.90 20.12
CA ILE A 60 11.49 7.69 19.36
C ILE A 60 12.65 6.70 19.39
N ASP A 61 12.36 5.42 19.64
CA ASP A 61 13.33 4.35 19.41
C ASP A 61 13.20 3.85 17.97
N VAL A 62 14.22 4.11 17.15
CA VAL A 62 14.24 3.69 15.74
C VAL A 62 14.39 2.18 15.58
N ASN A 63 14.73 1.44 16.63
CA ASN A 63 14.80 -0.03 16.61
C ASN A 63 13.45 -0.69 16.90
N ASP A 64 12.47 0.07 17.40
CA ASP A 64 11.13 -0.42 17.70
C ASP A 64 10.18 -0.35 16.50
N LEU A 65 9.04 -1.02 16.65
CA LEU A 65 7.89 -0.82 15.76
C LEU A 65 7.26 0.55 16.07
N ILE A 66 7.04 1.35 15.04
CA ILE A 66 6.58 2.72 15.18
C ILE A 66 5.16 2.84 14.64
N ILE A 67 4.32 3.67 15.26
CA ILE A 67 3.02 4.02 14.67
C ILE A 67 3.29 4.72 13.33
N LYS A 68 2.78 4.17 12.24
CA LYS A 68 3.09 4.64 10.88
C LYS A 68 2.85 6.14 10.68
N ARG A 69 1.81 6.68 11.34
CA ARG A 69 1.48 8.10 11.26
C ARG A 69 2.56 8.99 11.88
N ASP A 70 3.31 8.51 12.85
CA ASP A 70 4.40 9.27 13.46
C ASP A 70 5.61 9.39 12.52
N LEU A 71 5.70 8.50 11.52
CA LEU A 71 6.71 8.56 10.45
C LEU A 71 6.34 9.47 9.28
N ILE A 72 5.08 9.94 9.18
CA ILE A 72 4.68 10.73 7.99
C ILE A 72 5.44 12.06 7.91
N ASN A 73 5.69 12.69 9.06
CA ASN A 73 6.42 13.93 9.17
C ASN A 73 7.85 13.77 8.64
N TYR A 74 8.50 12.64 8.93
CA TYR A 74 9.81 12.31 8.36
C TYR A 74 9.78 12.40 6.83
N TYR A 75 8.81 11.74 6.18
CA TYR A 75 8.68 11.78 4.72
C TYR A 75 8.33 13.18 4.17
N HIS A 76 7.47 13.94 4.85
CA HIS A 76 7.12 15.31 4.45
C HIS A 76 8.32 16.27 4.49
N THR A 77 9.31 16.03 5.35
CA THR A 77 10.50 16.90 5.41
C THR A 77 11.49 16.68 4.28
N ILE A 78 11.50 15.49 3.66
CA ILE A 78 12.49 15.09 2.65
C ILE A 78 12.56 16.09 1.49
N PRO A 79 11.44 16.46 0.83
CA PRO A 79 11.54 17.30 -0.36
C PRO A 79 12.16 18.67 -0.07
N LYS A 80 11.77 19.30 1.04
CA LYS A 80 12.31 20.60 1.42
C LYS A 80 13.79 20.49 1.80
N ARG A 81 14.15 19.47 2.59
CA ARG A 81 15.52 19.25 3.06
C ARG A 81 16.50 19.05 1.91
N PHE A 82 16.09 18.36 0.85
CA PHE A 82 16.93 18.02 -0.30
C PHE A 82 16.64 18.87 -1.54
N GLU A 83 15.91 19.98 -1.39
CA GLU A 83 15.58 20.93 -2.48
C GLU A 83 14.88 20.26 -3.68
N GLN A 84 13.97 19.31 -3.39
CA GLN A 84 13.20 18.54 -4.36
C GLN A 84 11.78 19.07 -4.57
N THR A 85 11.31 20.02 -3.75
CA THR A 85 9.92 20.49 -3.76
C THR A 85 9.43 20.91 -5.15
N ASN A 86 10.27 21.59 -5.93
CA ASN A 86 9.91 22.06 -7.28
C ASN A 86 9.88 20.95 -8.35
N HIS A 87 10.28 19.73 -8.00
CA HIS A 87 10.27 18.55 -8.86
C HIS A 87 9.16 17.56 -8.51
N ILE A 88 8.23 17.95 -7.62
CA ILE A 88 7.13 17.11 -7.16
C ILE A 88 5.83 17.87 -7.36
N HIS A 89 4.99 17.37 -8.27
CA HIS A 89 3.62 17.82 -8.41
C HIS A 89 2.70 16.87 -7.64
N THR A 90 2.15 17.37 -6.54
CA THR A 90 1.11 16.69 -5.76
C THR A 90 -0.28 17.09 -6.28
N GLU A 91 -1.30 16.33 -5.89
CA GLU A 91 -2.69 16.60 -6.27
C GLU A 91 -2.90 16.58 -7.81
N GLU A 92 -2.11 15.76 -8.50
CA GLU A 92 -2.15 15.60 -9.95
C GLU A 92 -2.17 14.10 -10.31
N CYS A 93 -3.21 13.67 -11.03
CA CYS A 93 -3.40 12.28 -11.42
C CYS A 93 -3.04 12.08 -12.88
N VAL A 94 -2.15 11.13 -13.16
CA VAL A 94 -1.84 10.72 -14.55
C VAL A 94 -2.99 9.89 -15.09
N THR A 95 -3.58 10.35 -16.19
CA THR A 95 -4.77 9.73 -16.80
C THR A 95 -4.47 9.01 -18.12
N ARG A 96 -3.32 9.30 -18.75
CA ARG A 96 -2.93 8.68 -20.01
C ARG A 96 -1.42 8.68 -20.21
N ILE A 97 -0.88 7.58 -20.72
CA ILE A 97 0.53 7.46 -21.11
C ILE A 97 0.58 6.83 -22.52
N GLU A 98 1.32 7.46 -23.43
CA GLU A 98 1.36 7.07 -24.83
C GLU A 98 2.77 7.05 -25.41
N PRO A 99 3.01 6.28 -26.48
CA PRO A 99 4.24 6.39 -27.27
C PRO A 99 4.42 7.81 -27.84
N HIS A 100 5.65 8.30 -27.79
CA HIS A 100 6.02 9.61 -28.36
C HIS A 100 7.43 9.53 -28.96
N GLU A 101 7.76 10.40 -29.91
CA GLU A 101 9.10 10.45 -30.54
C GLU A 101 10.25 10.67 -29.54
N LYS A 102 9.95 11.34 -28.42
CA LYS A 102 10.89 11.58 -27.31
C LYS A 102 10.91 10.46 -26.26
N GLY A 103 10.10 9.40 -26.43
CA GLY A 103 9.87 8.33 -25.46
C GLY A 103 8.38 8.21 -25.14
N PHE A 104 7.93 8.96 -24.13
CA PHE A 104 6.58 8.90 -23.59
C PHE A 104 5.90 10.27 -23.65
N LEU A 105 4.60 10.29 -23.94
CA LEU A 105 3.69 11.41 -23.70
C LEU A 105 2.82 11.06 -22.49
N VAL A 106 2.90 11.88 -21.45
CA VAL A 106 2.16 11.72 -20.20
C VAL A 106 1.12 12.83 -20.12
N THR A 107 -0.15 12.46 -20.02
CA THR A 107 -1.25 13.39 -19.75
C THR A 107 -1.73 13.18 -18.33
N SER A 108 -1.92 14.27 -17.62
CA SER A 108 -2.39 14.29 -16.24
C SER A 108 -3.43 15.39 -16.03
N GLN A 109 -4.17 15.28 -14.93
CA GLN A 109 -5.18 16.23 -14.53
C GLN A 109 -5.01 16.58 -13.05
N ASP A 110 -5.27 17.82 -12.68
CA ASP A 110 -5.43 18.17 -11.26
C ASP A 110 -6.61 17.39 -10.65
N LEU A 111 -6.67 17.28 -9.32
CA LEU A 111 -7.76 16.56 -8.64
C LEU A 111 -9.16 17.16 -8.89
N SER A 112 -9.24 18.41 -9.36
CA SER A 112 -10.52 19.04 -9.71
C SER A 112 -11.01 18.65 -11.12
N GLY A 113 -10.14 18.07 -11.94
CA GLY A 113 -10.38 17.75 -13.34
C GLY A 113 -10.43 18.98 -14.27
N GLN A 114 -10.09 20.18 -13.77
CA GLN A 114 -10.23 21.42 -14.54
C GLN A 114 -8.98 21.72 -15.38
N THR A 115 -7.81 21.42 -14.86
CA THR A 115 -6.54 21.64 -15.55
C THR A 115 -5.99 20.32 -16.06
N THR A 116 -5.61 20.28 -17.33
CA THR A 116 -4.91 19.15 -17.95
C THR A 116 -3.50 19.58 -18.31
N HIS A 117 -2.51 18.78 -17.93
CA HIS A 117 -1.11 18.98 -18.29
C HIS A 117 -0.63 17.87 -19.22
N GLN A 118 0.35 18.21 -20.07
CA GLN A 118 1.02 17.26 -20.95
C GLN A 118 2.53 17.40 -20.81
N TYR A 119 3.20 16.27 -20.64
CA TYR A 119 4.65 16.18 -20.50
C TYR A 119 5.21 15.17 -21.48
N THR A 120 6.43 15.41 -21.96
CA THR A 120 7.18 14.40 -22.70
C THR A 120 8.43 14.03 -21.94
N CYS A 121 8.73 12.74 -21.82
CA CYS A 121 9.95 12.27 -21.18
C CYS A 121 10.60 11.12 -21.97
N LYS A 122 11.92 10.98 -21.81
CA LYS A 122 12.71 9.87 -22.37
C LYS A 122 12.63 8.60 -21.52
N TYR A 123 12.56 8.78 -20.20
CA TYR A 123 12.49 7.70 -19.21
C TYR A 123 11.21 7.84 -18.39
N LEU A 124 10.54 6.72 -18.14
CA LEU A 124 9.32 6.68 -17.34
C LEU A 124 9.46 5.67 -16.20
N ILE A 125 9.40 6.18 -14.97
CA ILE A 125 9.38 5.35 -13.75
C ILE A 125 7.93 5.23 -13.29
N TYR A 126 7.40 4.02 -13.31
CA TYR A 126 6.01 3.74 -12.96
C TYR A 126 5.92 3.14 -11.55
N ALA A 127 5.76 4.00 -10.54
CA ALA A 127 5.83 3.66 -9.12
C ALA A 127 4.50 3.86 -8.37
N VAL A 128 3.37 3.59 -9.02
CA VAL A 128 2.01 3.87 -8.50
C VAL A 128 1.55 2.96 -7.34
N GLY A 129 2.31 1.90 -7.06
CA GLY A 129 1.99 0.91 -6.02
C GLY A 129 0.86 -0.04 -6.41
N GLN A 130 0.44 -0.89 -5.46
CA GLN A 130 -0.55 -1.95 -5.70
C GLN A 130 -1.99 -1.53 -5.36
N ARG A 131 -2.19 -0.35 -4.76
CA ARG A 131 -3.50 0.07 -4.24
C ARG A 131 -4.08 1.21 -5.06
N CYS A 132 -3.89 1.18 -6.38
CA CYS A 132 -4.43 2.17 -7.31
C CYS A 132 -5.94 1.99 -7.47
N GLN A 133 -6.37 0.75 -7.68
CA GLN A 133 -7.78 0.39 -7.84
C GLN A 133 -8.23 -0.43 -6.63
N LEU A 134 -8.97 0.20 -5.72
CA LEU A 134 -9.53 -0.48 -4.56
C LEU A 134 -10.56 -1.53 -5.01
N ARG A 135 -10.52 -2.70 -4.38
CA ARG A 135 -11.55 -3.72 -4.60
C ARG A 135 -12.82 -3.33 -3.87
N THR A 136 -13.95 -3.65 -4.48
CA THR A 136 -15.28 -3.51 -3.89
C THR A 136 -15.84 -4.91 -3.59
N LEU A 137 -16.88 -5.01 -2.73
CA LEU A 137 -17.54 -6.31 -2.52
C LEU A 137 -18.32 -6.72 -3.78
N GLY A 138 -18.84 -5.74 -4.53
CA GLY A 138 -19.59 -5.98 -5.76
C GLY A 138 -20.94 -6.65 -5.52
N VAL A 139 -21.54 -6.41 -4.34
CA VAL A 139 -22.82 -6.98 -3.91
C VAL A 139 -23.89 -5.90 -3.78
N PRO A 140 -25.19 -6.24 -3.84
CA PRO A 140 -26.24 -5.27 -3.56
C PRO A 140 -26.07 -4.69 -2.14
N GLY A 141 -26.04 -3.36 -2.03
CA GLY A 141 -25.84 -2.62 -0.78
C GLY A 141 -24.39 -2.29 -0.42
N ASP A 142 -23.41 -2.63 -1.26
CA ASP A 142 -21.98 -2.30 -1.06
C ASP A 142 -21.69 -0.78 -0.98
N ASN A 143 -22.59 0.05 -1.52
CA ASN A 143 -22.51 1.50 -1.51
C ASN A 143 -23.30 2.17 -0.36
N LEU A 144 -23.87 1.39 0.56
CA LEU A 144 -24.62 1.93 1.68
C LEU A 144 -23.70 2.66 2.68
N PRO A 145 -24.18 3.71 3.39
CA PRO A 145 -23.36 4.47 4.34
C PRO A 145 -22.76 3.65 5.50
N ILE A 146 -23.37 2.50 5.82
CA ILE A 146 -22.88 1.56 6.83
C ILE A 146 -21.70 0.71 6.32
N VAL A 147 -21.29 0.84 5.06
CA VAL A 147 -20.14 0.15 4.45
C VAL A 147 -19.00 1.15 4.26
N SER A 148 -17.84 0.85 4.81
CA SER A 148 -16.62 1.64 4.62
C SER A 148 -15.52 0.81 3.94
N ASN A 149 -14.80 1.42 3.01
CA ASN A 149 -13.77 0.74 2.19
C ASN A 149 -12.35 0.81 2.78
N ASN A 150 -12.24 1.35 3.99
CA ASN A 150 -11.03 1.39 4.78
C ASN A 150 -11.37 1.63 6.26
N TYR A 151 -10.56 1.03 7.11
CA TYR A 151 -10.49 1.30 8.53
C TYR A 151 -9.58 2.50 8.80
N GLU A 152 -9.96 3.37 9.74
CA GLU A 152 -9.10 4.46 10.21
C GLU A 152 -8.87 4.39 11.73
N HIS A 153 -9.94 4.37 12.51
CA HIS A 153 -9.88 4.27 13.97
C HIS A 153 -11.23 3.83 14.53
N PHE A 154 -11.24 3.07 15.62
CA PHE A 154 -12.44 2.50 16.23
C PHE A 154 -13.50 3.55 16.63
N SER A 155 -13.08 4.78 16.92
CA SER A 155 -13.98 5.88 17.29
C SER A 155 -14.87 6.37 16.14
N ASN A 156 -14.51 6.05 14.89
CA ASN A 156 -15.23 6.55 13.71
C ASN A 156 -16.46 5.70 13.36
N TYR A 157 -16.58 4.53 13.98
CA TYR A 157 -17.63 3.56 13.67
C TYR A 157 -18.59 3.48 14.86
N PRO A 158 -19.79 4.08 14.76
CA PRO A 158 -20.80 3.97 15.81
C PRO A 158 -21.36 2.53 15.86
N GLY A 159 -22.05 2.21 16.96
CA GLY A 159 -22.62 0.88 17.17
C GLY A 159 -21.68 -0.09 17.88
N GLN A 160 -22.18 -1.30 18.14
CA GLN A 160 -21.47 -2.36 18.87
C GLN A 160 -21.17 -3.57 18.01
N GLN A 161 -21.97 -3.86 16.97
CA GLN A 161 -21.81 -5.04 16.10
C GLN A 161 -21.16 -4.62 14.78
N ILE A 162 -19.89 -4.97 14.59
CA ILE A 162 -19.11 -4.58 13.41
C ILE A 162 -18.72 -5.81 12.62
N ILE A 163 -18.97 -5.81 11.31
CA ILE A 163 -18.40 -6.79 10.39
C ILE A 163 -17.11 -6.23 9.81
N VAL A 164 -16.02 -6.99 9.91
CA VAL A 164 -14.77 -6.68 9.20
C VAL A 164 -14.59 -7.72 8.09
N VAL A 165 -14.34 -7.29 6.87
CA VAL A 165 -14.23 -8.15 5.69
C VAL A 165 -12.81 -8.10 5.13
N GLY A 166 -12.17 -9.24 4.98
CA GLY A 166 -10.79 -9.36 4.53
C GLY A 166 -10.04 -10.39 5.36
N GLY A 167 -8.83 -10.77 4.93
CA GLY A 167 -8.02 -11.78 5.63
C GLY A 167 -6.52 -11.48 5.56
N GLY A 168 -6.18 -10.24 5.25
CA GLY A 168 -4.81 -9.76 5.27
C GLY A 168 -4.59 -8.79 6.42
N ARG A 169 -3.37 -8.28 6.53
CA ARG A 169 -2.93 -7.45 7.65
C ARG A 169 -3.86 -6.28 8.01
N SER A 170 -4.39 -5.55 7.02
CA SER A 170 -5.27 -4.41 7.29
C SER A 170 -6.58 -4.84 7.97
N ALA A 171 -7.15 -5.96 7.52
CA ALA A 171 -8.38 -6.52 8.06
C ALA A 171 -8.15 -7.09 9.46
N ASP A 172 -7.02 -7.78 9.66
CA ASP A 172 -6.59 -8.24 10.97
C ASP A 172 -6.57 -7.04 11.92
N TRP A 173 -5.82 -5.99 11.56
CA TRP A 173 -5.59 -4.81 12.40
C TRP A 173 -6.90 -4.18 12.84
N ALA A 174 -7.79 -3.91 11.88
CA ALA A 174 -9.11 -3.35 12.14
C ALA A 174 -9.91 -4.23 13.12
N ALA A 175 -9.97 -5.54 12.87
CA ALA A 175 -10.71 -6.48 13.69
C ALA A 175 -10.21 -6.51 15.15
N THR A 176 -8.90 -6.57 15.34
CA THR A 176 -8.28 -6.62 16.67
C THR A 176 -8.47 -5.30 17.43
N GLU A 177 -8.25 -4.16 16.78
CA GLU A 177 -8.37 -2.86 17.43
C GLU A 177 -9.83 -2.55 17.82
N LEU A 178 -10.80 -2.90 16.96
CA LEU A 178 -12.23 -2.80 17.30
C LEU A 178 -12.60 -3.69 18.48
N HIS A 179 -12.09 -4.92 18.52
CA HIS A 179 -12.30 -5.82 19.65
C HIS A 179 -11.75 -5.24 20.95
N ASP A 180 -10.53 -4.74 20.92
CA ASP A 180 -9.86 -4.18 22.11
C ASP A 180 -10.54 -2.87 22.57
N ALA A 181 -11.16 -2.13 21.64
CA ALA A 181 -12.04 -1.00 21.94
C ALA A 181 -13.45 -1.39 22.46
N GLY A 182 -13.73 -2.68 22.70
CA GLY A 182 -14.98 -3.12 23.30
C GLY A 182 -16.09 -3.55 22.33
N ARG A 183 -15.85 -3.54 21.01
CA ARG A 183 -16.85 -3.92 20.00
C ARG A 183 -17.04 -5.43 19.88
N HIS A 184 -18.22 -5.85 19.43
CA HIS A 184 -18.45 -7.20 18.93
C HIS A 184 -18.07 -7.26 17.45
N VAL A 185 -17.09 -8.09 17.12
CA VAL A 185 -16.51 -8.18 15.78
C VAL A 185 -16.90 -9.51 15.14
N HIS A 186 -17.53 -9.42 13.99
CA HIS A 186 -17.71 -10.53 13.05
C HIS A 186 -16.63 -10.42 11.97
N TYR A 187 -15.60 -11.26 12.05
CA TYR A 187 -14.46 -11.21 11.15
C TYR A 187 -14.66 -12.19 9.97
N VAL A 188 -15.04 -11.65 8.81
CA VAL A 188 -15.50 -12.41 7.62
C VAL A 188 -14.39 -12.55 6.59
N MET A 189 -14.07 -13.79 6.24
CA MET A 189 -12.95 -14.18 5.39
C MET A 189 -13.37 -15.17 4.31
N ARG A 190 -13.00 -14.89 3.05
CA ARG A 190 -13.14 -15.86 1.95
C ARG A 190 -12.18 -17.03 2.06
N GLN A 191 -10.99 -16.78 2.58
CA GLN A 191 -9.95 -17.78 2.71
C GLN A 191 -10.27 -18.79 3.84
N PRO A 192 -9.78 -20.03 3.74
CA PRO A 192 -9.92 -21.02 4.80
C PRO A 192 -9.03 -20.71 6.01
N PHE A 193 -9.32 -21.38 7.12
CA PHE A 193 -8.64 -21.17 8.40
C PHE A 193 -7.13 -21.42 8.30
N ASP A 194 -6.69 -22.51 7.67
CA ASP A 194 -5.29 -22.91 7.56
C ASP A 194 -4.43 -21.85 6.84
N VAL A 195 -4.99 -21.22 5.80
CA VAL A 195 -4.34 -20.12 5.06
C VAL A 195 -4.18 -18.89 5.95
N HIS A 196 -5.25 -18.45 6.63
CA HIS A 196 -5.19 -17.30 7.55
C HIS A 196 -4.30 -17.57 8.76
N TRP A 197 -4.43 -18.75 9.36
CA TRP A 197 -3.72 -19.13 10.56
C TRP A 197 -2.22 -19.19 10.33
N ARG A 198 -1.79 -19.69 9.16
CA ARG A 198 -0.38 -19.69 8.78
C ARG A 198 0.23 -18.28 8.73
N LEU A 199 -0.49 -17.30 8.19
CA LEU A 199 -0.05 -15.89 8.21
C LEU A 199 0.26 -15.43 9.64
N ILE A 200 -0.63 -15.74 10.58
CA ILE A 200 -0.49 -15.36 11.98
C ILE A 200 0.66 -16.12 12.63
N THR A 201 0.73 -17.45 12.49
CA THR A 201 1.75 -18.27 13.15
C THR A 201 3.16 -17.96 12.66
N ASP A 202 3.33 -17.69 11.36
CA ASP A 202 4.62 -17.35 10.76
C ASP A 202 5.12 -15.94 11.17
N SER A 203 4.27 -15.16 11.85
CA SER A 203 4.53 -13.75 12.17
C SER A 203 4.47 -13.41 13.67
N ARG A 204 3.71 -14.17 14.48
CA ARG A 204 3.35 -13.81 15.86
C ARG A 204 4.49 -13.70 16.85
N TYR A 205 5.62 -14.36 16.59
CA TYR A 205 6.77 -14.33 17.52
C TYR A 205 7.59 -13.05 17.43
N GLY A 206 7.53 -12.32 16.30
CA GLY A 206 8.26 -11.06 16.11
C GLY A 206 7.36 -9.82 16.04
N LEU A 207 6.03 -10.01 16.06
CA LEU A 207 5.06 -8.94 15.85
C LEU A 207 3.95 -9.04 16.91
N PRO A 208 3.97 -8.20 17.96
CA PRO A 208 3.02 -8.26 19.08
C PRO A 208 1.55 -8.25 18.63
N TYR A 209 1.28 -7.50 17.56
CA TYR A 209 -0.02 -7.45 16.93
C TYR A 209 -0.54 -8.83 16.47
N TYR A 210 0.31 -9.65 15.84
CA TYR A 210 -0.06 -11.00 15.44
C TYR A 210 -0.20 -11.96 16.62
N ALA A 211 0.56 -11.74 17.70
CA ALA A 211 0.34 -12.47 18.95
C ALA A 211 -1.04 -12.13 19.55
N ARG A 212 -1.46 -10.87 19.48
CA ARG A 212 -2.77 -10.44 20.00
C ARG A 212 -3.94 -11.08 19.25
N ILE A 213 -3.95 -11.03 17.92
CA ILE A 213 -5.05 -11.68 17.15
C ILE A 213 -5.02 -13.21 17.32
N ALA A 214 -3.85 -13.82 17.47
CA ALA A 214 -3.74 -15.25 17.77
C ALA A 214 -4.44 -15.59 19.09
N ASP A 215 -4.19 -14.82 20.15
CA ASP A 215 -4.84 -14.98 21.46
C ASP A 215 -6.37 -14.86 21.35
N LEU A 216 -6.89 -13.88 20.61
CA LEU A 216 -8.34 -13.73 20.39
C LEU A 216 -8.98 -14.96 19.74
N ILE A 217 -8.29 -15.55 18.76
CA ILE A 217 -8.76 -16.71 18.00
C ILE A 217 -8.66 -17.99 18.85
N GLU A 218 -7.53 -18.21 19.52
CA GLU A 218 -7.27 -19.39 20.34
C GLU A 218 -8.19 -19.45 21.57
N THR A 219 -8.38 -18.32 22.24
CA THR A 219 -9.25 -18.22 23.42
C THR A 219 -10.74 -18.19 23.08
N LYS A 220 -11.08 -18.02 21.79
CA LYS A 220 -12.46 -17.86 21.29
C LYS A 220 -13.20 -16.75 22.05
N SER A 221 -12.62 -15.55 22.04
CA SER A 221 -13.24 -14.39 22.71
C SER A 221 -14.71 -14.25 22.31
N PRO A 222 -15.65 -14.09 23.27
CA PRO A 222 -17.09 -14.05 22.98
C PRO A 222 -17.50 -12.83 22.14
N ARG A 223 -16.63 -11.82 22.03
CA ARG A 223 -16.83 -10.63 21.18
C ARG A 223 -16.08 -10.71 19.85
N PHE A 224 -15.46 -11.84 19.52
CA PHE A 224 -14.65 -12.01 18.31
C PHE A 224 -15.05 -13.30 17.58
N ASN A 225 -15.95 -13.18 16.61
CA ASN A 225 -16.45 -14.31 15.84
C ASN A 225 -15.79 -14.36 14.46
N THR A 226 -14.90 -15.33 14.23
CA THR A 226 -14.26 -15.55 12.92
C THR A 226 -15.12 -16.44 12.02
N LEU A 227 -15.37 -15.97 10.79
CA LEU A 227 -16.18 -16.63 9.77
C LEU A 227 -15.32 -16.90 8.53
N TYR A 228 -14.79 -18.12 8.44
CA TYR A 228 -13.96 -18.59 7.33
C TYR A 228 -14.78 -19.21 6.20
N ASN A 229 -14.24 -19.19 4.98
CA ASN A 229 -14.96 -19.66 3.78
C ASN A 229 -16.31 -18.97 3.62
N THR A 230 -16.37 -17.69 4.01
CA THR A 230 -17.59 -16.89 4.06
C THR A 230 -17.50 -15.70 3.12
N GLN A 231 -18.58 -15.46 2.39
CA GLN A 231 -18.75 -14.32 1.47
C GLN A 231 -20.02 -13.56 1.84
N ILE A 232 -19.94 -12.23 1.88
CA ILE A 232 -21.15 -11.39 1.89
C ILE A 232 -21.83 -11.52 0.52
N GLN A 233 -23.15 -11.62 0.52
CA GLN A 233 -23.99 -11.70 -0.69
C GLN A 233 -24.87 -10.45 -0.87
N LYS A 234 -25.26 -9.81 0.23
CA LYS A 234 -26.14 -8.63 0.23
C LYS A 234 -26.01 -7.87 1.54
N VAL A 235 -26.10 -6.55 1.46
CA VAL A 235 -26.24 -5.64 2.60
C VAL A 235 -27.57 -4.89 2.46
N GLU A 236 -28.32 -4.78 3.56
CA GLU A 236 -29.58 -4.03 3.62
C GLU A 236 -29.43 -2.77 4.49
N GLU A 237 -30.23 -1.74 4.22
CA GLU A 237 -30.19 -0.44 4.93
C GLU A 237 -30.41 -0.56 6.44
N ASN A 238 -31.16 -1.58 6.87
CA ASN A 238 -31.43 -1.85 8.28
C ASN A 238 -30.25 -2.57 8.99
N GLY A 239 -29.11 -2.77 8.34
CA GLY A 239 -27.94 -3.45 8.89
C GLY A 239 -27.99 -4.98 8.82
N ARG A 240 -29.01 -5.57 8.19
CA ARG A 240 -29.03 -7.01 7.91
C ARG A 240 -28.05 -7.33 6.78
N VAL A 241 -27.18 -8.29 7.03
CA VAL A 241 -26.17 -8.76 6.08
C VAL A 241 -26.41 -10.23 5.79
N THR A 242 -26.58 -10.57 4.51
CA THR A 242 -26.68 -11.96 4.06
C THR A 242 -25.29 -12.48 3.71
N LEU A 243 -24.93 -13.62 4.27
CA LEU A 243 -23.65 -14.28 4.05
C LEU A 243 -23.87 -15.70 3.54
N ASN A 244 -22.95 -16.17 2.70
CA ASN A 244 -22.84 -17.55 2.27
C ASN A 244 -21.57 -18.15 2.90
N THR A 245 -21.72 -19.25 3.64
CA THR A 245 -20.57 -20.04 4.12
C THR A 245 -20.68 -21.44 3.54
N GLN A 246 -19.73 -21.80 2.66
CA GLN A 246 -19.67 -23.11 2.02
C GLN A 246 -21.02 -23.56 1.40
N GLY A 247 -21.72 -22.63 0.73
CA GLY A 247 -23.01 -22.89 0.09
C GLY A 247 -24.23 -22.68 0.99
N ARG A 248 -24.05 -22.46 2.30
CA ARG A 248 -25.15 -22.23 3.24
C ARG A 248 -25.35 -20.74 3.52
N GLU A 249 -26.54 -20.26 3.18
CA GLU A 249 -26.94 -18.89 3.46
C GLU A 249 -27.36 -18.71 4.92
N HIS A 250 -26.96 -17.59 5.51
CA HIS A 250 -27.41 -17.13 6.82
C HIS A 250 -27.30 -15.60 6.91
N THR A 251 -27.85 -15.02 7.98
CA THR A 251 -27.85 -13.56 8.16
C THR A 251 -27.22 -13.16 9.49
N LEU A 252 -26.59 -11.99 9.49
CA LEU A 252 -26.09 -11.30 10.68
C LEU A 252 -26.66 -9.88 10.73
N GLN A 253 -26.68 -9.32 11.93
CA GLN A 253 -26.97 -7.91 12.15
C GLN A 253 -25.65 -7.18 12.37
N ALA A 254 -25.44 -6.07 11.66
CA ALA A 254 -24.29 -5.21 11.84
C ALA A 254 -24.73 -3.74 11.87
N ASP A 255 -24.10 -2.98 12.76
CA ASP A 255 -24.22 -1.52 12.80
C ASP A 255 -23.31 -0.88 11.74
N HIS A 256 -22.17 -1.54 11.45
CA HIS A 256 -21.21 -1.09 10.44
C HIS A 256 -20.45 -2.26 9.81
N ILE A 257 -20.02 -2.08 8.58
CA ILE A 257 -19.25 -3.04 7.79
C ILE A 257 -17.99 -2.34 7.29
N ILE A 258 -16.83 -2.94 7.52
CA ILE A 258 -15.53 -2.38 7.14
C ILE A 258 -14.85 -3.37 6.21
N THR A 259 -14.57 -2.94 4.98
CA THR A 259 -13.95 -3.77 3.96
C THR A 259 -12.47 -3.42 3.85
N GLU A 260 -11.63 -4.42 4.10
CA GLU A 260 -10.17 -4.37 4.05
C GLU A 260 -9.67 -5.46 3.09
N ILE A 261 -10.20 -5.41 1.87
CA ILE A 261 -10.05 -6.45 0.83
C ILE A 261 -8.95 -6.13 -0.21
N GLY A 262 -8.19 -5.06 0.02
CA GLY A 262 -7.03 -4.67 -0.78
C GLY A 262 -7.37 -3.99 -2.11
N GLY A 263 -6.38 -3.95 -2.99
CA GLY A 263 -6.48 -3.30 -4.30
C GLY A 263 -5.59 -3.97 -5.35
N SER A 264 -5.65 -3.42 -6.55
CA SER A 264 -4.81 -3.82 -7.69
C SER A 264 -4.00 -2.63 -8.21
N ALA A 265 -2.81 -2.92 -8.74
CA ALA A 265 -2.06 -1.94 -9.53
C ALA A 265 -2.84 -1.63 -10.82
N ASP A 266 -2.76 -0.38 -11.27
CA ASP A 266 -3.37 0.01 -12.54
C ASP A 266 -2.34 -0.09 -13.66
N TYR A 267 -2.53 -1.00 -14.61
CA TYR A 267 -1.70 -1.10 -15.81
C TYR A 267 -2.43 -0.61 -17.07
N SER A 268 -3.66 -0.12 -16.95
CA SER A 268 -4.47 0.35 -18.07
C SER A 268 -3.78 1.50 -18.82
N LEU A 269 -3.06 2.35 -18.07
CA LEU A 269 -2.32 3.49 -18.60
C LEU A 269 -1.21 3.12 -19.60
N ILE A 270 -0.71 1.87 -19.57
CA ILE A 270 0.44 1.42 -20.39
C ILE A 270 0.00 0.51 -21.56
N GLN A 271 -1.30 0.26 -21.74
CA GLN A 271 -1.79 -0.67 -22.77
C GLN A 271 -1.55 -0.22 -24.22
N GLY A 272 -1.25 1.06 -24.44
CA GLY A 272 -0.98 1.65 -25.76
C GLY A 272 0.36 1.23 -26.40
N PHE A 273 1.26 0.59 -25.66
CA PHE A 273 2.60 0.22 -26.14
C PHE A 273 2.62 -1.17 -26.80
N LYS A 274 3.49 -1.35 -27.80
CA LYS A 274 3.68 -2.60 -28.55
C LYS A 274 5.17 -2.94 -28.68
N PRO A 275 5.62 -4.16 -28.27
CA PRO A 275 4.85 -5.14 -27.52
C PRO A 275 4.39 -4.58 -26.16
N GLY A 276 3.24 -5.07 -25.67
CA GLY A 276 2.74 -4.67 -24.35
C GLY A 276 3.58 -5.26 -23.21
N LEU A 277 3.21 -4.94 -21.98
CA LEU A 277 3.87 -5.48 -20.78
C LEU A 277 3.66 -6.99 -20.66
N THR A 278 4.74 -7.71 -20.32
CA THR A 278 4.70 -9.09 -19.83
C THR A 278 4.59 -9.06 -18.32
N PHE A 279 3.68 -9.88 -17.78
CA PHE A 279 3.47 -9.97 -16.34
C PHE A 279 3.98 -11.29 -15.77
N VAL A 280 4.53 -11.21 -14.57
CA VAL A 280 4.91 -12.34 -13.74
C VAL A 280 4.05 -12.31 -12.49
N GLU A 281 3.28 -13.38 -12.26
CA GLU A 281 2.48 -13.48 -11.06
C GLU A 281 3.40 -13.60 -9.84
N LYS A 282 3.30 -12.63 -8.93
CA LYS A 282 3.91 -12.73 -7.61
C LYS A 282 2.81 -13.03 -6.62
N HIS A 283 2.74 -14.31 -6.27
CA HIS A 283 2.01 -14.78 -5.10
C HIS A 283 3.02 -15.05 -3.99
N ASP A 284 2.90 -14.34 -2.87
CA ASP A 284 3.26 -14.93 -1.60
C ASP A 284 1.96 -15.49 -1.05
N ALA A 285 1.96 -16.76 -0.67
CA ALA A 285 0.78 -17.55 -0.36
C ALA A 285 -0.16 -16.88 0.65
N TYR A 286 0.31 -15.88 1.41
CA TYR A 286 -0.47 -15.23 2.47
C TYR A 286 -0.33 -13.71 2.59
N ARG A 287 0.60 -13.05 1.89
CA ARG A 287 0.98 -11.64 2.20
C ARG A 287 0.88 -10.67 1.03
N PHE A 288 1.00 -11.15 -0.20
CA PHE A 288 1.23 -10.28 -1.34
C PHE A 288 0.75 -10.93 -2.64
N GLN A 289 -0.10 -10.22 -3.39
CA GLN A 289 -0.65 -10.69 -4.65
C GLN A 289 -0.61 -9.55 -5.66
N VAL A 290 0.35 -9.57 -6.57
CA VAL A 290 0.48 -8.58 -7.63
C VAL A 290 0.97 -9.23 -8.90
N ASN A 291 0.47 -8.75 -10.04
CA ASN A 291 1.09 -9.03 -11.32
C ASN A 291 2.26 -8.08 -11.48
N GLN A 292 3.49 -8.57 -11.33
CA GLN A 292 4.68 -7.74 -11.52
C GLN A 292 5.00 -7.61 -13.00
N VAL A 293 5.56 -6.48 -13.39
CA VAL A 293 6.09 -6.26 -14.74
C VAL A 293 7.43 -6.97 -14.86
N ALA A 294 7.56 -7.79 -15.89
CA ALA A 294 8.82 -8.45 -16.22
C ALA A 294 9.91 -7.40 -16.49
N SER A 295 11.03 -7.50 -15.77
CA SER A 295 12.09 -6.50 -15.82
C SER A 295 13.47 -7.12 -15.69
N HIS A 296 14.48 -6.43 -16.21
CA HIS A 296 15.88 -6.83 -16.08
C HIS A 296 16.33 -6.73 -14.63
N ALA A 297 16.87 -7.80 -14.05
CA ALA A 297 17.22 -7.87 -12.63
C ALA A 297 18.27 -6.83 -12.18
N HIS A 298 19.09 -6.30 -13.08
CA HIS A 298 20.17 -5.35 -12.76
C HIS A 298 19.75 -3.88 -12.83
N SER A 299 18.69 -3.54 -13.56
CA SER A 299 18.24 -2.16 -13.80
C SER A 299 16.77 -1.91 -13.45
N HIS A 300 15.98 -2.97 -13.35
CA HIS A 300 14.52 -2.97 -13.31
C HIS A 300 13.86 -2.32 -14.53
N GLU A 301 14.59 -2.14 -15.63
CA GLU A 301 13.98 -1.76 -16.91
C GLU A 301 13.08 -2.89 -17.41
N SER A 302 11.91 -2.54 -17.95
CA SER A 302 11.00 -3.49 -18.59
C SER A 302 11.68 -4.21 -19.74
N VAL A 303 11.46 -5.52 -19.82
CA VAL A 303 11.98 -6.34 -20.93
C VAL A 303 11.25 -6.09 -22.26
N ASN A 304 10.13 -5.37 -22.23
CA ASN A 304 9.28 -5.12 -23.41
C ASN A 304 9.32 -3.68 -23.91
N ILE A 305 9.39 -2.72 -22.99
CA ILE A 305 9.29 -1.29 -23.29
C ILE A 305 10.59 -0.63 -22.85
N PRO A 306 11.48 -0.26 -23.78
CA PRO A 306 12.70 0.46 -23.46
C PRO A 306 12.42 1.75 -22.68
N ASN A 307 13.29 2.05 -21.73
CA ASN A 307 13.25 3.21 -20.83
C ASN A 307 11.99 3.29 -19.93
N PHE A 308 11.21 2.21 -19.82
CA PHE A 308 10.13 2.08 -18.84
C PHE A 308 10.60 1.24 -17.65
N TYR A 309 10.43 1.76 -16.44
CA TYR A 309 10.88 1.11 -15.20
C TYR A 309 9.70 0.94 -14.24
N PRO A 310 9.21 -0.29 -13.99
CA PRO A 310 8.34 -0.53 -12.84
C PRO A 310 9.07 -0.19 -11.52
N GLY A 311 8.42 0.58 -10.65
CA GLY A 311 8.95 0.95 -9.33
C GLY A 311 8.38 0.07 -8.21
N GLY A 312 9.21 -0.22 -7.21
CA GLY A 312 8.80 -0.92 -5.99
C GLY A 312 8.14 -2.29 -6.27
N TYR A 313 6.96 -2.51 -5.68
CA TYR A 313 6.17 -3.74 -5.79
C TYR A 313 5.88 -4.20 -7.22
N LEU A 314 5.92 -3.28 -8.20
CA LEU A 314 5.56 -3.57 -9.58
C LEU A 314 6.70 -4.22 -10.35
N ALA A 315 7.95 -4.13 -9.88
CA ALA A 315 9.09 -4.75 -10.54
C ALA A 315 9.20 -6.23 -10.19
N GLN A 316 9.46 -7.07 -11.21
CA GLN A 316 9.64 -8.51 -11.03
C GLN A 316 10.72 -8.82 -9.98
N GLY A 317 10.40 -9.76 -9.07
CA GLY A 317 11.32 -10.27 -8.07
C GLY A 317 11.38 -9.45 -6.78
N ILE A 318 10.67 -8.32 -6.72
CA ILE A 318 10.61 -7.47 -5.52
C ILE A 318 9.54 -7.98 -4.56
N GLY A 319 9.92 -8.18 -3.29
CA GLY A 319 9.02 -8.58 -2.20
C GLY A 319 8.48 -7.39 -1.41
N LEU A 320 7.88 -7.66 -0.25
CA LEU A 320 7.28 -6.66 0.64
C LEU A 320 8.27 -5.90 1.54
N VAL A 321 9.57 -6.17 1.42
CA VAL A 321 10.58 -5.58 2.32
C VAL A 321 10.94 -4.18 1.85
N VAL A 322 10.64 -3.16 2.65
CA VAL A 322 10.85 -1.74 2.33
C VAL A 322 12.31 -1.45 1.94
N PHE A 323 13.27 -2.02 2.66
CA PHE A 323 14.69 -1.87 2.34
C PHE A 323 15.03 -2.34 0.92
N ALA A 324 14.42 -3.45 0.45
CA ALA A 324 14.61 -3.93 -0.91
C ALA A 324 14.01 -2.98 -1.96
N MET A 325 12.90 -2.29 -1.63
CA MET A 325 12.28 -1.31 -2.51
C MET A 325 13.14 -0.06 -2.67
N HIS A 326 13.73 0.45 -1.58
CA HIS A 326 14.69 1.55 -1.66
C HIS A 326 15.85 1.17 -2.59
N GLY A 327 16.33 -0.08 -2.49
CA GLY A 327 17.34 -0.66 -3.39
C GLY A 327 17.03 -0.48 -4.87
N THR A 328 15.78 -0.70 -5.30
CA THR A 328 15.40 -0.61 -6.71
C THR A 328 15.63 0.78 -7.31
N THR A 329 15.44 1.83 -6.51
CA THR A 329 15.57 3.21 -7.00
C THR A 329 17.01 3.54 -7.40
N TYR A 330 17.99 2.98 -6.70
CA TYR A 330 19.41 3.14 -7.03
C TYR A 330 19.78 2.42 -8.33
N ALA A 331 19.24 1.22 -8.56
CA ALA A 331 19.48 0.48 -9.80
C ALA A 331 18.86 1.17 -11.03
N ILE A 332 17.62 1.66 -10.89
CA ILE A 332 16.94 2.44 -11.93
C ILE A 332 17.72 3.73 -12.24
N ALA A 333 18.09 4.49 -11.20
CA ALA A 333 18.85 5.72 -11.39
C ALA A 333 20.23 5.46 -12.03
N GLY A 334 20.92 4.40 -11.60
CA GLY A 334 22.22 4.01 -12.16
C GLY A 334 22.13 3.67 -13.65
N ASP A 335 21.13 2.90 -14.06
CA ASP A 335 20.92 2.55 -15.47
C ASP A 335 20.62 3.79 -16.34
N ILE A 336 19.76 4.69 -15.86
CA ILE A 336 19.45 5.95 -16.55
C ILE A 336 20.71 6.81 -16.68
N MET A 337 21.47 7.00 -15.59
CA MET A 337 22.70 7.80 -15.62
C MET A 337 23.76 7.21 -16.54
N GLN A 338 23.90 5.88 -16.59
CA GLN A 338 24.81 5.21 -17.51
C GLN A 338 24.40 5.45 -18.98
N LYS A 339 23.10 5.34 -19.29
CA LYS A 339 22.57 5.63 -20.64
C LYS A 339 22.74 7.09 -21.07
N GLU A 340 22.83 8.01 -20.10
CA GLU A 340 23.09 9.44 -20.31
C GLU A 340 24.59 9.80 -20.27
N GLY A 341 25.48 8.82 -20.04
CA GLY A 341 26.93 9.05 -19.98
C GLY A 341 27.39 9.87 -18.77
N LEU A 342 26.67 9.77 -17.65
CA LEU A 342 26.93 10.50 -16.40
C LEU A 342 27.63 9.67 -15.31
N LEU A 343 27.88 8.38 -15.57
CA LEU A 343 28.61 7.45 -14.69
C LEU A 343 29.94 7.01 -15.32
#